data_AF-A0A374BRA3-F1
#
_entry.id   AF-A0A374BRA3-F1
#
_cell.length_a   1.000
_cell.length_b   1.000
_cell.length_c   1.000
_cell.angle_alpha   90.00
_cell.angle_beta   90.00
_cell.angle_gamma   90.00
#
_symmetry.space_group_name_H-M   'P 1'
#
loop_
_entity.id
_entity.type
_entity.pdbx_description
1 polymer ?
#
loop_
_entity_poly.entity_id
_entity_poly.type
_entity_poly.pdbx_seq_one_letter_code
_entity_poly.pdbx_strand_id
1 'polypeptide(L)'
;MPVKQRSIFAECLTLLKDINYDKKLALQTRQAGYFTQERVIAANKLWQYISSCKWCQSKRARDLVNVARMSDSQAATVLSISPSTVRSLRSYASRKIYSIIGKDCIAVIRNGNSNDLFKLCCKLHYHLYGYETASNWIPEKVMEMFLKNGRTSTQVYNLSQCLRELEFLARYDLVRMSLKCSRVNPDKLTFLLEILSGTSTKGSGYTKEDVVNLIFRLQNKNIGKK
;
A
#
# COMPACT_ATOMS: atom_id res chain seq x y z
N MET A 1 -11.96 33.11 -15.18
CA MET A 1 -11.95 32.85 -13.71
C MET A 1 -11.02 31.68 -13.44
N PRO A 2 -10.07 31.76 -12.48
CA PRO A 2 -9.25 30.60 -12.16
C PRO A 2 -10.14 29.53 -11.53
N VAL A 3 -10.16 28.34 -12.14
CA VAL A 3 -10.87 27.16 -11.62
C VAL A 3 -10.39 26.95 -10.19
N LYS A 4 -11.30 27.07 -9.20
CA LYS A 4 -10.98 26.73 -7.81
C LYS A 4 -10.51 25.29 -7.77
N GLN A 5 -9.21 25.08 -7.67
CA GLN A 5 -8.63 23.75 -7.51
C GLN A 5 -9.21 23.16 -6.22
N ARG A 6 -9.95 22.05 -6.36
CA ARG A 6 -10.55 21.39 -5.20
C ARG A 6 -9.41 20.82 -4.34
N SER A 7 -9.65 20.70 -3.04
CA SER A 7 -8.66 20.05 -2.18
C SER A 7 -8.52 18.58 -2.57
N ILE A 8 -7.34 18.00 -2.39
CA ILE A 8 -7.10 16.58 -2.70
C ILE A 8 -8.03 15.66 -1.90
N PHE A 9 -8.43 16.06 -0.70
CA PHE A 9 -9.44 15.36 0.10
C PHE A 9 -10.76 15.27 -0.63
N ALA A 10 -11.25 16.40 -1.14
CA ALA A 10 -12.52 16.45 -1.87
C ALA A 10 -12.43 15.66 -3.17
N GLU A 11 -11.36 15.81 -3.94
CA GLU A 11 -11.16 15.08 -5.19
C GLU A 11 -11.10 13.56 -4.99
N CYS A 12 -10.34 13.10 -3.99
CA CYS A 12 -10.20 11.70 -3.65
C CYS A 12 -11.52 11.12 -3.11
N LEU A 13 -12.23 11.85 -2.25
CA LEU A 13 -13.54 11.41 -1.75
C LEU A 13 -14.60 11.35 -2.85
N THR A 14 -14.60 12.29 -3.80
CA THR A 14 -15.45 12.21 -5.00
C THR A 14 -15.10 10.99 -5.83
N LEU A 15 -13.80 10.74 -6.10
CA LEU A 15 -13.36 9.55 -6.83
C LEU A 15 -13.83 8.25 -6.15
N LEU A 16 -13.70 8.14 -4.83
CA LEU A 16 -14.19 6.97 -4.08
C LEU A 16 -15.70 6.82 -4.14
N LYS A 17 -16.46 7.93 -4.16
CA LYS A 17 -17.91 7.89 -4.34
C LYS A 17 -18.27 7.39 -5.75
N ASP A 18 -17.59 7.88 -6.78
CA ASP A 18 -17.80 7.46 -8.17
C ASP A 18 -17.51 5.97 -8.33
N ILE A 19 -16.42 5.47 -7.75
CA ILE A 19 -16.06 4.04 -7.75
C ILE A 19 -17.14 3.20 -7.06
N ASN A 20 -17.65 3.65 -5.91
CA ASN A 20 -18.69 2.91 -5.19
C ASN A 20 -20.03 2.91 -5.96
N TYR A 21 -20.35 4.01 -6.63
CA TYR A 21 -21.52 4.09 -7.49
C TYR A 21 -21.41 3.16 -8.69
N ASP A 22 -20.29 3.20 -9.41
CA ASP A 22 -19.99 2.31 -10.54
C ASP A 22 -20.07 0.84 -10.14
N LYS A 23 -19.49 0.47 -8.99
CA LYS A 23 -19.59 -0.90 -8.45
C LYS A 23 -21.04 -1.34 -8.21
N LYS A 24 -21.89 -0.45 -7.67
CA LYS A 24 -23.31 -0.75 -7.46
C LYS A 24 -24.05 -0.90 -8.80
N LEU A 25 -23.77 -0.01 -9.75
CA LEU A 25 -24.39 -0.04 -11.07
C LEU A 25 -24.02 -1.32 -11.82
N ALA A 26 -22.74 -1.68 -11.86
CA ALA A 26 -22.25 -2.92 -12.46
C ALA A 26 -22.92 -4.18 -11.89
N LEU A 27 -23.15 -4.22 -10.58
CA LEU A 27 -23.88 -5.31 -9.93
C LEU A 27 -25.35 -5.36 -10.35
N GLN A 28 -26.00 -4.20 -10.51
CA GLN A 28 -27.40 -4.10 -10.93
C GLN A 28 -27.59 -4.45 -12.41
N THR A 29 -26.68 -3.99 -13.28
CA THR A 29 -26.77 -4.16 -14.74
C THR A 29 -26.14 -5.48 -15.22
N ARG A 30 -25.43 -6.21 -14.35
CA ARG A 30 -24.62 -7.40 -14.69
C ARG A 30 -23.60 -7.12 -15.81
N GLN A 31 -23.10 -5.89 -15.87
CA GLN A 31 -22.08 -5.46 -16.82
C GLN A 31 -20.75 -5.18 -16.11
N ALA A 32 -19.66 -5.14 -16.87
CA ALA A 32 -18.39 -4.68 -16.34
C ALA A 32 -18.49 -3.19 -15.95
N GLY A 33 -18.02 -2.87 -14.74
CA GLY A 33 -17.92 -1.48 -14.27
C GLY A 33 -16.89 -0.69 -15.06
N TYR A 34 -17.06 0.62 -15.12
CA TYR A 34 -16.12 1.54 -15.74
C TYR A 34 -14.74 1.53 -15.04
N PHE A 35 -14.72 1.43 -13.72
CA PHE A 35 -13.47 1.37 -12.96
C PHE A 35 -12.93 -0.07 -12.91
N THR A 36 -11.75 -0.27 -13.51
CA THR A 36 -11.02 -1.53 -13.38
C THR A 36 -10.50 -1.73 -11.96
N GLN A 37 -10.18 -2.98 -11.63
CA GLN A 37 -9.66 -3.35 -10.32
C GLN A 37 -8.38 -2.58 -9.96
N GLU A 38 -7.50 -2.30 -10.93
CA GLU A 38 -6.28 -1.51 -10.71
C GLU A 38 -6.60 -0.09 -10.26
N ARG A 39 -7.61 0.55 -10.87
CA ARG A 39 -8.05 1.90 -10.50
C ARG A 39 -8.64 1.93 -9.10
N VAL A 40 -9.43 0.92 -8.74
CA VAL A 40 -9.98 0.76 -7.39
C VAL A 40 -8.84 0.61 -6.36
N ILE A 41 -7.84 -0.21 -6.64
CA ILE A 41 -6.66 -0.38 -5.77
C ILE A 41 -5.89 0.94 -5.63
N ALA A 42 -5.64 1.65 -6.73
CA ALA A 42 -4.92 2.92 -6.71
C ALA A 42 -5.67 4.00 -5.91
N ALA A 43 -6.99 4.12 -6.08
CA ALA A 43 -7.82 5.05 -5.32
C ALA A 43 -7.80 4.76 -3.82
N ASN A 44 -7.94 3.49 -3.43
CA ASN A 44 -7.88 3.08 -2.03
C ASN A 44 -6.50 3.33 -1.43
N LYS A 45 -5.41 3.03 -2.14
CA LYS A 45 -4.03 3.34 -1.70
C LYS A 45 -3.81 4.83 -1.56
N LEU A 46 -4.34 5.65 -2.47
CA LEU A 46 -4.25 7.11 -2.37
C LEU A 46 -4.94 7.61 -1.10
N TRP A 47 -6.16 7.14 -0.83
CA TRP A 47 -6.87 7.50 0.39
C TRP A 47 -6.15 7.01 1.66
N GLN A 48 -5.61 5.79 1.63
CA GLN A 48 -4.78 5.26 2.72
C GLN A 48 -3.58 6.17 2.99
N TYR A 49 -2.90 6.62 1.94
CA TYR A 49 -1.76 7.53 2.07
C TYR A 49 -2.15 8.88 2.66
N ILE A 50 -3.21 9.50 2.13
CA ILE A 50 -3.74 10.77 2.65
C ILE A 50 -4.12 10.61 4.13
N SER A 51 -4.80 9.53 4.48
CA SER A 51 -5.30 9.28 5.84
C SER A 51 -4.18 8.96 6.83
N SER A 52 -3.10 8.33 6.37
CA SER A 52 -1.96 7.96 7.22
C SER A 52 -1.21 9.15 7.83
N CYS A 53 -1.40 10.36 7.28
CA CYS A 53 -0.63 11.55 7.64
C CYS A 53 0.89 11.42 7.48
N LYS A 54 1.42 10.38 6.80
CA LYS A 54 2.87 10.22 6.57
C LYS A 54 3.51 11.37 5.78
N TRP A 55 2.70 12.16 5.08
CA TRP A 55 3.10 13.38 4.38
C TRP A 55 3.27 14.61 5.29
N CYS A 56 2.84 14.56 6.56
CA CYS A 56 3.01 15.64 7.53
C CYS A 56 2.81 15.15 8.97
N GLN A 57 3.87 15.21 9.79
CA GLN A 57 3.83 14.76 11.21
C GLN A 57 3.10 15.72 12.17
N SER A 58 2.54 16.85 11.68
CA SER A 58 1.87 17.82 12.54
C SER A 58 0.56 17.29 13.12
N LYS A 59 0.25 17.62 14.39
CA LYS A 59 -1.06 17.34 15.01
C LYS A 59 -2.22 17.89 14.17
N ARG A 60 -2.07 19.12 13.67
CA ARG A 60 -3.07 19.78 12.80
C ARG A 60 -3.39 18.99 11.52
N ALA A 61 -2.42 18.30 10.93
CA ALA A 61 -2.67 17.47 9.75
C ALA A 61 -3.54 16.25 10.09
N ARG A 62 -3.32 15.63 11.26
CA ARG A 62 -4.15 14.52 11.76
C ARG A 62 -5.57 14.99 12.06
N ASP A 63 -5.70 16.12 12.75
CA ASP A 63 -7.01 16.71 13.06
C ASP A 63 -7.78 17.03 11.76
N LEU A 64 -7.09 17.54 10.73
CA LEU A 64 -7.69 17.81 9.42
C LEU A 64 -8.19 16.54 8.71
N VAL A 65 -7.44 15.44 8.78
CA VAL A 65 -7.83 14.15 8.20
C VAL A 65 -9.11 13.62 8.85
N ASN A 66 -9.26 13.76 10.17
CA ASN A 66 -10.44 13.30 10.90
C ASN A 66 -11.72 14.01 10.42
N VAL A 67 -11.62 15.26 10.00
CA VAL A 67 -12.73 16.06 9.47
C VAL A 67 -12.74 16.15 7.94
N ALA A 68 -11.97 15.31 7.23
CA ALA A 68 -11.81 15.40 5.78
C ALA A 68 -13.13 15.20 5.01
N ARG A 69 -14.07 14.44 5.59
CA ARG A 69 -15.40 14.17 4.99
C ARG A 69 -16.42 15.26 5.25
N MET A 70 -16.13 16.20 6.15
CA MET A 70 -17.03 17.26 6.58
C MET A 70 -16.93 18.49 5.64
N SER A 71 -17.98 19.31 5.60
CA SER A 71 -17.89 20.64 4.96
C SER A 71 -16.89 21.53 5.69
N ASP A 72 -16.44 22.62 5.04
CA ASP A 72 -15.56 23.62 5.70
C ASP A 72 -16.21 24.18 6.98
N SER A 73 -17.54 24.37 6.99
CA SER A 73 -18.28 24.87 8.16
C SER A 73 -18.38 23.87 9.30
N GLN A 74 -18.68 22.60 9.00
CA GLN A 74 -18.74 21.53 10.00
C GLN A 74 -17.36 21.27 10.61
N ALA A 75 -16.32 21.20 9.76
CA ALA A 75 -14.94 21.03 10.21
C ALA A 75 -14.48 22.20 11.09
N ALA A 76 -14.88 23.44 10.77
CA ALA A 76 -14.59 24.62 11.56
C ALA A 76 -15.15 24.53 12.98
N THR A 77 -16.40 24.08 13.12
CA THR A 77 -17.04 23.85 14.43
C THR A 77 -16.28 22.80 15.24
N VAL A 78 -15.98 21.64 14.63
CA VAL A 78 -15.29 20.52 15.32
C VAL A 78 -13.87 20.88 15.74
N LEU A 79 -13.14 21.63 14.91
CA LEU A 79 -11.76 22.02 15.16
C LEU A 79 -11.63 23.34 15.93
N SER A 80 -12.75 24.01 16.24
CA SER A 80 -12.80 25.34 16.87
C SER A 80 -11.91 26.38 16.17
N ILE A 81 -11.96 26.42 14.83
CA ILE A 81 -11.24 27.38 13.99
C ILE A 81 -12.17 27.97 12.93
N SER A 82 -11.78 29.06 12.27
CA SER A 82 -12.63 29.64 11.22
C SER A 82 -12.70 28.75 9.95
N PRO A 83 -13.80 28.80 9.19
CA PRO A 83 -13.92 28.08 7.91
C PRO A 83 -12.84 28.48 6.89
N SER A 84 -12.39 29.74 6.92
CA SER A 84 -11.26 30.21 6.10
C SER A 84 -9.96 29.51 6.50
N THR A 85 -9.71 29.32 7.80
CA THR A 85 -8.56 28.56 8.30
C THR A 85 -8.60 27.10 7.84
N VAL A 86 -9.76 26.44 7.92
CA VAL A 86 -9.94 25.06 7.41
C VAL A 86 -9.56 24.98 5.94
N ARG A 87 -10.05 25.91 5.12
CA ARG A 87 -9.76 25.96 3.69
C ARG A 87 -8.27 26.13 3.41
N SER A 88 -7.61 27.03 4.13
CA SER A 88 -6.16 27.25 4.05
C SER A 88 -5.37 25.99 4.42
N LEU A 89 -5.77 25.29 5.48
CA LEU A 89 -5.15 24.02 5.90
C LEU A 89 -5.34 22.92 4.85
N ARG A 90 -6.54 22.78 4.26
CA ARG A 90 -6.81 21.84 3.16
C ARG A 90 -5.97 22.15 1.92
N SER A 91 -5.82 23.43 1.58
CA SER A 91 -4.97 23.86 0.47
C SER A 91 -3.49 23.55 0.72
N TYR A 92 -2.98 23.84 1.92
CA TYR A 92 -1.62 23.51 2.33
C TYR A 92 -1.36 22.00 2.26
N ALA A 93 -2.24 21.20 2.85
CA ALA A 93 -2.14 19.74 2.81
C ALA A 93 -2.16 19.20 1.38
N SER A 94 -3.06 19.72 0.53
CA SER A 94 -3.13 19.34 -0.89
C SER A 94 -1.81 19.64 -1.61
N ARG A 95 -1.24 20.84 -1.42
CA ARG A 95 0.06 21.20 -2.00
C ARG A 95 1.17 20.26 -1.56
N LYS A 96 1.24 19.94 -0.26
CA LYS A 96 2.22 18.98 0.27
C LYS A 96 2.05 17.60 -0.34
N ILE A 97 0.82 17.06 -0.33
CA ILE A 97 0.58 15.72 -0.87
C ILE A 97 0.94 15.69 -2.36
N TYR A 98 0.45 16.64 -3.16
CA TYR A 98 0.76 16.71 -4.60
C TYR A 98 2.26 16.90 -4.89
N SER A 99 3.01 17.60 -4.02
CA SER A 99 4.47 17.71 -4.17
C SER A 99 5.18 16.36 -4.04
N ILE A 100 4.59 15.44 -3.27
CA ILE A 100 5.13 14.09 -3.07
C ILE A 100 4.64 13.18 -4.19
N ILE A 101 3.32 13.02 -4.36
CA ILE A 101 2.77 11.99 -5.25
C ILE A 101 2.61 12.43 -6.71
N GLY A 102 2.51 13.73 -6.98
CA GLY A 102 2.22 14.30 -8.32
C GLY A 102 0.83 14.96 -8.36
N LYS A 103 0.72 16.11 -9.04
CA LYS A 103 -0.55 16.88 -9.16
C LYS A 103 -1.62 16.17 -9.99
N ASP A 104 -1.18 15.27 -10.86
CA ASP A 104 -1.97 14.49 -11.80
C ASP A 104 -2.48 13.17 -11.21
N CYS A 105 -2.19 12.84 -9.95
CA CYS A 105 -2.51 11.53 -9.37
C CYS A 105 -3.99 11.14 -9.50
N ILE A 106 -4.92 12.09 -9.37
CA ILE A 106 -6.36 11.85 -9.56
C ILE A 106 -6.69 11.58 -11.03
N ALA A 107 -6.08 12.34 -11.94
CA ALA A 107 -6.26 12.16 -13.39
C ALA A 107 -5.69 10.81 -13.86
N VAL A 108 -4.53 10.40 -13.33
CA VAL A 108 -3.93 9.08 -13.56
C VAL A 108 -4.87 7.97 -13.11
N ILE A 109 -5.53 8.10 -11.94
CA ILE A 109 -6.47 7.07 -11.49
C ILE A 109 -7.70 6.98 -12.39
N ARG A 110 -8.23 8.11 -12.87
CA ARG A 110 -9.42 8.11 -13.74
C ARG A 110 -9.09 7.60 -15.15
N ASN A 111 -8.05 8.16 -15.76
CA ASN A 111 -7.85 8.08 -17.21
C ASN A 111 -6.49 7.49 -17.61
N GLY A 112 -5.58 7.25 -16.65
CA GLY A 112 -4.26 6.72 -16.92
C GLY A 112 -4.31 5.30 -17.48
N ASN A 113 -3.26 4.95 -18.23
CA ASN A 113 -3.02 3.58 -18.69
C ASN A 113 -2.48 2.71 -17.54
N SER A 114 -2.33 1.41 -17.78
CA SER A 114 -1.86 0.46 -16.77
C SER A 114 -0.47 0.78 -16.22
N ASN A 115 0.43 1.32 -17.03
CA ASN A 115 1.79 1.69 -16.61
C ASN A 115 1.78 2.91 -15.67
N ASP A 116 0.94 3.91 -15.96
CA ASP A 116 0.80 5.10 -15.12
C ASP A 116 0.18 4.75 -13.77
N LEU A 117 -0.86 3.91 -13.78
CA LEU A 117 -1.47 3.36 -12.55
C LEU A 117 -0.46 2.55 -11.73
N PHE A 118 0.36 1.73 -12.40
CA PHE A 118 1.41 0.95 -11.75
C PHE A 118 2.45 1.85 -11.08
N LYS A 119 2.99 2.83 -11.80
CA LYS A 119 3.96 3.81 -11.26
C LYS A 119 3.39 4.57 -10.06
N LEU A 120 2.14 5.03 -10.16
CA LEU A 120 1.46 5.70 -9.05
C LEU A 120 1.31 4.76 -7.84
N CYS A 121 0.90 3.51 -8.05
CA CYS A 121 0.79 2.51 -6.99
C CYS A 121 2.14 2.26 -6.31
N CYS A 122 3.22 2.08 -7.06
CA CYS A 122 4.57 1.92 -6.53
C CYS A 122 4.98 3.12 -5.67
N LYS A 123 4.74 4.33 -6.16
CA LYS A 123 5.04 5.58 -5.45
C LYS A 123 4.24 5.72 -4.15
N LEU A 124 2.93 5.47 -4.20
CA LEU A 124 2.08 5.45 -3.01
C LEU A 124 2.55 4.42 -2.00
N HIS A 125 2.91 3.22 -2.47
CA HIS A 125 3.42 2.15 -1.64
C HIS A 125 4.73 2.56 -0.94
N TYR A 126 5.66 3.16 -1.68
CA TYR A 126 6.90 3.73 -1.16
C TYR A 126 6.68 4.66 0.02
N HIS A 127 5.80 5.66 -0.15
CA HIS A 127 5.55 6.63 0.90
C HIS A 127 4.62 6.15 2.02
N LEU A 128 3.80 5.11 1.77
CA LEU A 128 2.90 4.53 2.77
C LEU A 128 3.61 3.63 3.75
N TYR A 129 4.51 2.78 3.29
CA TYR A 129 5.12 1.77 4.15
C TYR A 129 6.45 2.25 4.71
N GLY A 130 7.08 3.24 4.08
CA GLY A 130 8.34 3.78 4.55
C GLY A 130 9.42 2.75 4.32
N TYR A 131 10.22 2.98 3.30
CA TYR A 131 11.37 2.15 3.01
C TYR A 131 12.62 2.84 3.54
N GLU A 132 12.55 3.23 4.81
CA GLU A 132 13.61 3.98 5.49
C GLU A 132 14.86 3.12 5.64
N THR A 133 14.69 1.80 5.79
CA THR A 133 15.78 0.84 5.94
C THR A 133 15.51 -0.45 5.16
N ALA A 134 16.59 -1.14 4.78
CA ALA A 134 16.53 -2.45 4.11
C ALA A 134 15.78 -3.51 4.97
N SER A 135 15.81 -3.35 6.30
CA SER A 135 15.11 -4.21 7.27
C SER A 135 13.59 -4.22 7.10
N ASN A 136 13.03 -3.19 6.46
CA ASN A 136 11.59 -3.11 6.21
C ASN A 136 11.14 -4.06 5.09
N TRP A 137 12.08 -4.66 4.35
CA TRP A 137 11.81 -5.53 3.20
C TRP A 137 12.48 -6.89 3.29
N ILE A 138 13.69 -6.92 3.86
CA ILE A 138 14.58 -8.06 3.82
C ILE A 138 14.65 -8.64 5.24
N PRO A 139 14.39 -9.95 5.43
CA PRO A 139 14.60 -10.60 6.71
C PRO A 139 16.01 -10.34 7.25
N GLU A 140 16.11 -10.07 8.55
CA GLU A 140 17.36 -9.67 9.21
C GLU A 140 18.52 -10.64 8.94
N LYS A 141 18.26 -11.95 9.05
CA LYS A 141 19.26 -12.99 8.74
C LYS A 141 19.81 -12.91 7.31
N VAL A 142 18.97 -12.54 6.33
CA VAL A 142 19.43 -12.38 4.94
C VAL A 142 20.29 -11.14 4.82
N MET A 143 19.94 -10.03 5.49
CA MET A 143 20.79 -8.85 5.51
C MET A 143 22.13 -9.13 6.19
N GLU A 144 22.16 -9.85 7.31
CA GLU A 144 23.38 -10.22 8.02
C GLU A 144 24.36 -11.00 7.12
N MET A 145 23.87 -11.90 6.28
CA MET A 145 24.70 -12.67 5.35
C MET A 145 25.51 -11.79 4.39
N PHE A 146 24.98 -10.63 3.99
CA PHE A 146 25.59 -9.78 2.98
C PHE A 146 26.19 -8.48 3.54
N LEU A 147 25.63 -7.94 4.63
CA LEU A 147 26.08 -6.67 5.21
C LEU A 147 27.21 -6.84 6.22
N LYS A 148 27.31 -7.99 6.91
CA LYS A 148 28.30 -8.20 7.98
C LYS A 148 29.75 -8.09 7.48
N ASN A 149 30.01 -8.52 6.25
CA ASN A 149 31.34 -8.49 5.64
C ASN A 149 31.59 -7.27 4.75
N GLY A 150 30.55 -6.45 4.52
CA GLY A 150 30.61 -5.34 3.57
C GLY A 150 30.85 -5.78 2.12
N ARG A 151 30.94 -4.80 1.20
CA ARG A 151 31.39 -5.07 -0.17
C ARG A 151 32.92 -5.10 -0.20
N THR A 152 33.49 -6.07 -0.88
CA THR A 152 34.95 -6.15 -1.11
C THR A 152 35.39 -5.29 -2.31
N SER A 153 34.50 -5.07 -3.27
CA SER A 153 34.75 -4.26 -4.46
C SER A 153 34.27 -2.82 -4.28
N THR A 154 35.02 -1.86 -4.82
CA THR A 154 34.62 -0.45 -4.93
C THR A 154 33.84 -0.15 -6.20
N GLN A 155 33.64 -1.14 -7.07
CA GLN A 155 32.91 -1.00 -8.33
C GLN A 155 31.47 -0.50 -8.08
N VAL A 156 31.07 0.47 -8.89
CA VAL A 156 29.69 0.95 -8.93
C VAL A 156 28.94 0.16 -10.00
N TYR A 157 27.82 -0.44 -9.62
CA TYR A 157 26.98 -1.24 -10.51
C TYR A 157 25.75 -0.44 -10.95
N ASN A 158 25.37 -0.59 -12.21
CA ASN A 158 24.08 -0.10 -12.69
C ASN A 158 22.96 -1.06 -12.26
N LEU A 159 21.76 -0.54 -12.02
CA LEU A 159 20.59 -1.38 -11.64
C LEU A 159 20.27 -2.45 -12.70
N SER A 160 20.54 -2.19 -13.97
CA SER A 160 20.40 -3.16 -15.05
C SER A 160 21.34 -4.36 -14.92
N GLN A 161 22.49 -4.19 -14.25
CA GLN A 161 23.42 -5.28 -13.96
C GLN A 161 22.98 -6.09 -12.73
N CYS A 162 22.16 -5.49 -11.86
CA CYS A 162 21.69 -6.10 -10.62
C CYS A 162 20.33 -6.82 -10.76
N LEU A 163 19.88 -7.14 -11.98
CA LEU A 163 18.54 -7.69 -12.20
C LEU A 163 18.32 -9.02 -11.46
N ARG A 164 19.33 -9.89 -11.42
CA ARG A 164 19.24 -11.18 -10.73
C ARG A 164 19.11 -10.99 -9.21
N GLU A 165 19.84 -10.03 -8.65
CA GLU A 165 19.81 -9.68 -7.23
C GLU A 165 18.49 -9.01 -6.87
N LEU A 166 17.97 -8.12 -7.73
CA LEU A 166 16.65 -7.52 -7.58
C LEU A 166 15.54 -8.58 -7.63
N GLU A 167 15.64 -9.57 -8.53
CA GLU A 167 14.72 -10.71 -8.58
C GLU A 167 14.78 -11.56 -7.31
N PHE A 168 15.97 -11.78 -6.76
CA PHE A 168 16.13 -12.46 -5.47
C PHE A 168 15.41 -11.68 -4.36
N LEU A 169 15.66 -10.39 -4.23
CA LEU A 169 15.00 -9.54 -3.22
C LEU A 169 13.48 -9.52 -3.39
N ALA A 170 12.98 -9.49 -4.64
CA ALA A 170 11.55 -9.51 -4.92
C ALA A 170 10.83 -10.81 -4.49
N ARG A 171 11.55 -11.93 -4.31
CA ARG A 171 10.96 -13.20 -3.85
C ARG A 171 10.75 -13.25 -2.34
N TYR A 172 11.59 -12.54 -1.59
CA TYR A 172 11.61 -12.54 -0.12
C TYR A 172 11.08 -11.23 0.49
N ASP A 173 10.47 -10.39 -0.33
CA ASP A 173 9.83 -9.14 0.08
C ASP A 173 8.73 -9.40 1.13
N LEU A 174 8.99 -8.94 2.36
CA LEU A 174 8.06 -8.99 3.50
C LEU A 174 6.70 -8.36 3.17
N VAL A 175 6.67 -7.38 2.28
CA VAL A 175 5.43 -6.70 1.88
C VAL A 175 4.62 -7.56 0.90
N ARG A 176 5.27 -8.27 -0.02
CA ARG A 176 4.60 -9.33 -0.80
C ARG A 176 4.07 -10.43 0.09
N MET A 177 4.79 -10.82 1.14
CA MET A 177 4.28 -11.78 2.12
C MET A 177 3.05 -11.22 2.83
N SER A 178 3.07 -9.99 3.35
CA SER A 178 1.91 -9.41 4.05
C SER A 178 0.68 -9.24 3.14
N LEU A 179 0.86 -8.81 1.88
CA LEU A 179 -0.21 -8.71 0.89
C LEU A 179 -0.77 -10.07 0.46
N LYS A 180 0.04 -11.14 0.49
CA LYS A 180 -0.44 -12.51 0.26
C LYS A 180 -1.09 -13.08 1.52
N CYS A 181 -0.64 -12.69 2.71
CA CYS A 181 -1.26 -13.06 3.99
C CYS A 181 -2.72 -12.58 4.07
N SER A 182 -3.06 -11.41 3.51
CA SER A 182 -4.45 -10.94 3.47
C SER A 182 -5.36 -11.76 2.53
N ARG A 183 -4.80 -12.67 1.73
CA ARG A 183 -5.54 -13.55 0.79
C ARG A 183 -5.64 -14.98 1.31
N VAL A 184 -5.00 -15.31 2.41
CA VAL A 184 -5.12 -16.61 3.07
C VAL A 184 -6.04 -16.46 4.28
N ASN A 185 -6.72 -17.54 4.64
CA ASN A 185 -7.58 -17.56 5.81
C ASN A 185 -6.70 -17.42 7.07
N PRO A 186 -6.94 -16.39 7.91
CA PRO A 186 -6.09 -16.11 9.07
C PRO A 186 -6.10 -17.25 10.09
N ASP A 187 -7.25 -17.88 10.34
CA ASP A 187 -7.35 -19.01 11.29
C ASP A 187 -6.54 -20.22 10.82
N LYS A 188 -6.58 -20.52 9.52
CA LYS A 188 -5.80 -21.61 8.92
C LYS A 188 -4.30 -21.31 8.95
N LEU A 189 -3.90 -20.06 8.71
CA LEU A 189 -2.49 -19.66 8.79
C LEU A 189 -1.99 -19.73 10.23
N THR A 190 -2.78 -19.24 11.20
CA THR A 190 -2.47 -19.32 12.63
C THR A 190 -2.33 -20.77 13.09
N PHE A 191 -3.26 -21.64 12.71
CA PHE A 191 -3.18 -23.08 13.00
C PHE A 191 -1.86 -23.72 12.50
N LEU A 192 -1.45 -23.41 11.26
CA LEU A 192 -0.17 -23.90 10.73
C LEU A 192 1.03 -23.34 11.50
N LEU A 193 0.97 -22.07 11.92
CA LEU A 193 2.01 -21.44 12.73
C LEU A 193 2.09 -22.03 14.14
N GLU A 194 0.96 -22.38 14.76
CA GLU A 194 0.90 -23.07 16.07
C GLU A 194 1.53 -24.45 16.01
N ILE A 195 1.27 -25.22 14.94
CA ILE A 195 1.94 -26.52 14.71
C ILE A 195 3.45 -26.33 14.55
N LEU A 196 3.88 -25.36 13.75
CA LEU A 196 5.31 -25.09 13.51
C LEU A 196 6.05 -24.56 14.74
N SER A 197 5.35 -23.82 15.60
CA SER A 197 5.87 -23.24 16.84
C SER A 197 5.81 -24.20 18.02
N GLY A 198 5.06 -25.31 17.90
CA GLY A 198 4.85 -26.28 18.98
C GLY A 198 3.99 -25.75 20.13
N THR A 199 3.25 -24.66 19.91
CA THR A 199 2.51 -23.93 20.96
C THR A 199 1.09 -24.47 21.19
N SER A 200 0.49 -25.17 20.22
CA SER A 200 -0.76 -25.92 20.41
C SER A 200 -0.97 -26.96 19.31
N THR A 201 -1.14 -28.22 19.69
CA THR A 201 -1.54 -29.34 18.80
C THR A 201 -2.67 -30.17 19.39
N LYS A 202 -3.53 -29.58 20.24
CA LYS A 202 -4.65 -30.33 20.81
C LYS A 202 -5.63 -30.74 19.70
N GLY A 203 -5.57 -32.02 19.31
CA GLY A 203 -6.55 -32.67 18.43
C GLY A 203 -6.27 -32.60 16.92
N SER A 204 -5.13 -32.06 16.46
CA SER A 204 -4.85 -31.92 15.02
C SER A 204 -4.38 -33.21 14.35
N GLY A 205 -3.68 -34.10 15.07
CA GLY A 205 -3.05 -35.30 14.51
C GLY A 205 -1.85 -35.03 13.59
N TYR A 206 -1.53 -33.76 13.31
CA TYR A 206 -0.40 -33.34 12.48
C TYR A 206 0.77 -32.88 13.34
N THR A 207 1.97 -33.35 13.00
CA THR A 207 3.22 -32.95 13.61
C THR A 207 3.85 -31.76 12.89
N LYS A 208 4.80 -31.10 13.53
CA LYS A 208 5.66 -30.09 12.90
C LYS A 208 6.36 -30.64 11.66
N GLU A 209 6.80 -31.89 11.71
CA GLU A 209 7.48 -32.56 10.60
C GLU A 209 6.56 -32.71 9.37
N ASP A 210 5.29 -33.08 9.58
CA ASP A 210 4.30 -33.20 8.50
C ASP A 210 4.13 -31.88 7.73
N VAL A 211 4.01 -30.76 8.45
CA VAL A 211 3.86 -29.43 7.86
C VAL A 211 5.14 -29.00 7.13
N VAL A 212 6.32 -29.23 7.73
CA VAL A 212 7.61 -28.89 7.10
C VAL A 212 7.82 -29.70 5.83
N ASN A 213 7.55 -31.00 5.84
CA ASN A 213 7.65 -31.87 4.67
C ASN A 213 6.73 -31.40 3.53
N LEU A 214 5.51 -30.97 3.87
CA LEU A 214 4.57 -30.43 2.88
C LEU A 214 5.07 -29.09 2.30
N ILE A 215 5.61 -28.21 3.14
CA ILE A 215 6.22 -26.95 2.69
C ILE A 215 7.37 -27.22 1.71
N PHE A 216 8.27 -28.14 2.03
CA PHE A 216 9.38 -28.53 1.15
C PHE A 216 8.90 -29.07 -0.20
N ARG A 217 7.91 -29.96 -0.20
CA ARG A 217 7.31 -30.49 -1.44
C ARG A 217 6.70 -29.38 -2.31
N LEU A 218 6.01 -28.42 -1.68
CA LEU A 218 5.38 -27.30 -2.38
C LEU A 218 6.41 -26.30 -2.93
N GLN A 219 7.49 -26.05 -2.20
CA GLN A 219 8.61 -25.21 -2.68
C GLN A 219 9.28 -25.83 -3.91
N ASN A 220 9.51 -27.16 -3.90
CA ASN A 220 10.15 -27.88 -5.00
C ASN A 220 9.24 -28.07 -6.24
N LYS A 221 7.92 -28.18 -6.05
CA LYS A 221 6.96 -28.22 -7.18
C LYS A 221 6.99 -26.97 -8.05
N ASN A 222 7.40 -25.82 -7.49
CA ASN A 222 7.49 -24.55 -8.22
C ASN A 222 8.84 -24.35 -8.95
N ILE A 223 9.79 -25.28 -8.81
CA ILE A 223 11.10 -25.21 -9.49
C ILE A 223 11.02 -25.83 -10.91
N GLY A 224 10.10 -26.77 -11.14
CA GLY A 224 9.90 -27.46 -12.43
C GLY A 224 8.92 -26.77 -13.41
N LYS A 225 8.42 -25.58 -13.09
CA LYS A 225 7.61 -24.74 -14.00
C LYS A 225 8.36 -23.43 -14.26
N LYS A 226 9.45 -23.49 -15.02
CA LYS A 226 10.07 -22.35 -15.67
C LYS A 226 10.07 -22.57 -17.16
#